data_AF-A0A2U3LXJ3-F1
#
_entry.id   AF-A0A2U3LXJ3-F1
#
_cell.length_a   1.000
_cell.length_b   1.000
_cell.length_c   1.000
_cell.angle_alpha   90.00
_cell.angle_beta   90.00
_cell.angle_gamma   90.00
#
_symmetry.space_group_name_H-M   'P 1'
#
loop_
_entity.id
_entity.type
_entity.pdbx_description
1 polymer ?
#
loop_
_entity_poly.entity_id
_entity_poly.type
_entity_poly.pdbx_seq_one_letter_code
_entity_poly.pdbx_strand_id
1 'polypeptide(L)'
;MTRRHFIWTAATAAVPSSAPARLRVPVHRVMDARAQCPPEQLHRFWSSIWPEAVRDFGRGGIELLTSDGPGEIRRSPGDKPIIIGLRRGVLNLVLTDHIPLNWDHSRALAGVTVIHEGYHVCMVAVRYAHGDQIPFLAVNTCVHELLHSLLQDIFVSHPKRLQIGGREFRVDWYATGLWLFHDGAAIRKSAQAYLDRLRSGLSSRASLHASGDGSGLHAASVGATPGRGS
;
A
#
# COMPACT_ATOMS: atom_id res chain seq x y z
N MET A 1 -41.16 34.53 -35.59
CA MET A 1 -40.15 33.84 -34.75
C MET A 1 -40.04 32.40 -35.22
N THR A 2 -38.88 32.00 -35.73
CA THR A 2 -38.68 30.71 -36.42
C THR A 2 -37.64 29.86 -35.68
N ARG A 3 -37.86 28.53 -35.67
CA ARG A 3 -37.09 27.45 -34.98
C ARG A 3 -35.56 27.45 -35.17
N ARG A 4 -34.99 28.35 -35.99
CA ARG A 4 -33.57 28.38 -36.34
C ARG A 4 -32.69 29.25 -35.43
N HIS A 5 -33.27 30.05 -34.54
CA HIS A 5 -32.49 30.85 -33.57
C HIS A 5 -32.15 30.13 -32.26
N PHE A 6 -32.72 28.94 -32.00
CA PHE A 6 -32.47 28.19 -30.78
C PHE A 6 -31.23 27.27 -30.85
N ILE A 7 -30.71 27.02 -32.06
CA ILE A 7 -29.61 26.07 -32.27
C ILE A 7 -28.23 26.74 -32.14
N TRP A 8 -28.15 28.07 -32.28
CA TRP A 8 -26.88 28.78 -32.25
C TRP A 8 -26.41 29.23 -30.86
N THR A 9 -27.29 29.26 -29.85
CA THR A 9 -26.93 29.63 -28.47
C THR A 9 -26.53 28.45 -27.59
N ALA A 10 -26.60 27.21 -28.11
CA ALA A 10 -26.21 26.00 -27.39
C ALA A 10 -24.79 25.50 -27.74
N ALA A 11 -24.05 26.23 -28.57
CA ALA A 11 -22.71 25.84 -29.04
C ALA A 11 -21.55 26.49 -28.24
N THR A 12 -21.83 27.23 -27.17
CA THR A 12 -20.81 27.85 -26.31
C THR A 12 -20.96 27.38 -24.87
N ALA A 13 -20.52 26.14 -24.60
CA ALA A 13 -19.93 25.68 -23.33
C ALA A 13 -19.83 24.15 -23.28
N ALA A 14 -19.37 23.48 -24.34
CA ALA A 14 -18.77 22.16 -24.17
C ALA A 14 -17.29 22.39 -23.87
N VAL A 15 -16.98 22.84 -22.65
CA VAL A 15 -15.64 22.63 -22.11
C VAL A 15 -15.47 21.11 -22.08
N PRO A 16 -14.46 20.52 -22.74
CA PRO A 16 -14.16 19.13 -22.51
C PRO A 16 -13.88 19.02 -21.01
N SER A 17 -14.78 18.37 -20.28
CA SER A 17 -14.48 17.94 -18.93
C SER A 17 -13.32 16.97 -19.08
N SER A 18 -12.10 17.48 -18.94
CA SER A 18 -10.92 16.65 -18.84
C SER A 18 -11.23 15.70 -17.68
N ALA A 19 -11.38 14.41 -17.97
CA ALA A 19 -11.54 13.43 -16.92
C ALA A 19 -10.45 13.71 -15.87
N PRO A 20 -10.81 13.88 -14.59
CA PRO A 20 -9.86 14.28 -13.57
C PRO A 20 -8.65 13.34 -13.62
N ALA A 21 -7.45 13.91 -13.59
CA ALA A 21 -6.21 13.15 -13.72
C ALA A 21 -6.23 11.97 -12.73
N ARG A 22 -5.96 10.76 -13.25
CA ARG A 22 -5.97 9.55 -12.42
C ARG A 22 -4.93 9.68 -11.31
N LEU A 23 -5.32 9.33 -10.10
CA LEU A 23 -4.39 9.32 -8.98
C LEU A 23 -3.45 8.11 -9.11
N ARG A 24 -2.15 8.37 -9.18
CA ARG A 24 -1.13 7.32 -9.33
C ARG A 24 -0.63 6.83 -7.98
N VAL A 25 -0.81 5.55 -7.70
CA VAL A 25 -0.34 4.90 -6.47
C VAL A 25 0.76 3.89 -6.84
N PRO A 26 2.01 4.08 -6.38
CA PRO A 26 3.07 3.13 -6.63
C PRO A 26 2.91 1.89 -5.74
N VAL A 27 2.83 0.71 -6.38
CA VAL A 27 2.73 -0.59 -5.72
C VAL A 27 3.93 -1.44 -6.12
N HIS A 28 4.70 -1.89 -5.13
CA HIS A 28 5.78 -2.86 -5.34
C HIS A 28 5.31 -4.25 -4.92
N ARG A 29 5.19 -5.16 -5.87
CA ARG A 29 4.78 -6.53 -5.60
C ARG A 29 6.01 -7.38 -5.30
N VAL A 30 5.91 -8.14 -4.23
CA VAL A 30 6.95 -9.02 -3.74
C VAL A 30 6.36 -10.42 -3.60
N MET A 31 6.89 -11.38 -4.35
CA MET A 31 6.53 -12.78 -4.18
C MET A 31 7.51 -13.43 -3.21
N ASP A 32 6.98 -14.06 -2.16
CA ASP A 32 7.79 -14.84 -1.24
C ASP A 32 8.30 -16.12 -1.92
N ALA A 33 9.60 -16.18 -2.16
CA ALA A 33 10.25 -17.33 -2.78
C ALA A 33 10.18 -18.61 -1.93
N ARG A 34 9.85 -18.51 -0.64
CA ARG A 34 9.68 -19.65 0.26
C ARG A 34 8.23 -20.14 0.37
N ALA A 35 7.28 -19.38 -0.16
CA ALA A 35 5.87 -19.71 -0.03
C ALA A 35 5.54 -20.99 -0.81
N GLN A 36 4.89 -21.93 -0.14
CA GLN A 36 4.41 -23.17 -0.74
C GLN A 36 3.02 -22.97 -1.35
N CYS A 37 2.94 -22.16 -2.40
CA CYS A 37 1.70 -21.91 -3.12
C CYS A 37 1.54 -22.94 -4.26
N PRO A 38 0.43 -23.70 -4.32
CA PRO A 38 0.10 -24.52 -5.48
C PRO A 38 0.10 -23.68 -6.79
N PRO A 39 0.62 -24.20 -7.91
CA PRO A 39 0.69 -23.47 -9.17
C PRO A 39 -0.66 -22.93 -9.65
N GLU A 40 -1.75 -23.68 -9.43
CA GLU A 40 -3.11 -23.27 -9.78
C GLU A 40 -3.57 -22.04 -9.00
N GLN A 41 -3.21 -21.92 -7.72
CA GLN A 41 -3.55 -20.78 -6.88
C GLN A 41 -2.80 -19.53 -7.34
N LEU A 42 -1.51 -19.67 -7.65
CA LEU A 42 -0.71 -18.58 -8.22
C LEU A 42 -1.25 -18.17 -9.60
N HIS A 43 -1.58 -19.13 -10.45
CA HIS A 43 -2.17 -18.85 -11.76
C HIS A 43 -3.47 -18.06 -11.61
N ARG A 44 -4.40 -18.52 -10.76
CA ARG A 44 -5.65 -17.82 -10.46
C ARG A 44 -5.42 -16.41 -9.91
N PHE A 45 -4.44 -16.25 -9.01
CA PHE A 45 -4.11 -14.95 -8.46
C PHE A 45 -3.70 -13.97 -9.57
N TRP A 46 -2.78 -14.38 -10.43
CA TRP A 46 -2.23 -13.53 -11.47
C TRP A 46 -3.17 -13.32 -12.66
N SER A 47 -3.99 -14.31 -13.01
CA SER A 47 -4.90 -14.23 -14.16
C SER A 47 -6.25 -13.58 -13.83
N SER A 48 -6.67 -13.61 -12.57
CA SER A 48 -8.01 -13.15 -12.16
C SER A 48 -7.99 -12.16 -11.01
N ILE A 49 -7.47 -12.54 -9.83
CA ILE A 49 -7.64 -11.77 -8.59
C ILE A 49 -6.94 -10.41 -8.68
N TRP A 50 -5.67 -10.40 -9.07
CA TRP A 50 -4.92 -9.15 -9.19
C TRP A 50 -5.43 -8.25 -10.34
N PRO A 51 -5.66 -8.75 -11.57
CA PRO A 51 -6.23 -7.95 -12.65
C PRO A 51 -7.60 -7.34 -12.32
N GLU A 52 -8.42 -8.02 -11.52
CA GLU A 52 -9.67 -7.46 -11.01
C GLU A 52 -9.45 -6.27 -10.09
N ALA A 53 -8.59 -6.39 -9.09
CA ALA A 53 -8.27 -5.27 -8.20
C ALA A 53 -7.75 -4.05 -8.99
N VAL A 54 -6.86 -4.26 -9.96
CA VAL A 54 -6.35 -3.18 -10.84
C VAL A 54 -7.50 -2.51 -11.61
N ARG A 55 -8.46 -3.29 -12.10
CA ARG A 55 -9.62 -2.78 -12.84
C ARG A 55 -10.55 -1.97 -11.93
N ASP A 56 -10.81 -2.42 -10.71
CA ASP A 56 -11.71 -1.71 -9.79
C ASP A 56 -11.13 -0.36 -9.39
N PHE A 57 -9.86 -0.33 -8.98
CA PHE A 57 -9.15 0.93 -8.75
C PHE A 57 -9.13 1.82 -10.00
N GLY A 58 -8.83 1.24 -11.17
CA GLY A 58 -8.78 1.95 -12.44
C GLY A 58 -10.11 2.63 -12.79
N ARG A 59 -11.24 1.94 -12.58
CA ARG A 59 -12.59 2.48 -12.77
C ARG A 59 -12.91 3.58 -11.76
N GLY A 60 -12.42 3.46 -10.53
CA GLY A 60 -12.45 4.53 -9.52
C GLY A 60 -11.46 5.69 -9.75
N GLY A 61 -10.75 5.72 -10.88
CA GLY A 61 -9.80 6.79 -11.21
C GLY A 61 -8.48 6.72 -10.44
N ILE A 62 -8.10 5.54 -9.97
CA ILE A 62 -6.83 5.27 -9.29
C ILE A 62 -6.00 4.33 -10.17
N GLU A 63 -4.81 4.78 -10.56
CA GLU A 63 -3.86 4.01 -11.37
C GLU A 63 -2.81 3.38 -10.46
N LEU A 64 -2.78 2.04 -10.40
CA LEU A 64 -1.76 1.31 -9.65
C LEU A 64 -0.50 1.16 -10.51
N LEU A 65 0.53 1.95 -10.24
CA LEU A 65 1.82 1.83 -10.91
C LEU A 65 2.60 0.67 -10.31
N THR A 66 2.62 -0.46 -11.02
CA THR A 66 3.14 -1.71 -10.48
C THR A 66 4.61 -1.91 -10.83
N SER A 67 5.40 -2.38 -9.87
CA SER A 67 6.74 -2.91 -10.10
C SER A 67 6.88 -4.23 -9.37
N ASP A 68 7.68 -5.14 -9.90
CA ASP A 68 7.91 -6.46 -9.31
C ASP A 68 9.32 -6.58 -8.76
N GLY A 69 9.47 -7.37 -7.71
CA GLY A 69 10.76 -7.71 -7.15
C GLY A 69 10.75 -9.11 -6.54
N PRO A 70 11.90 -9.81 -6.52
CA PRO A 70 12.03 -11.02 -5.72
C PRO A 70 11.93 -10.66 -4.24
N GLY A 71 11.39 -11.56 -3.44
CA GLY A 71 11.42 -11.44 -1.99
C GLY A 71 11.43 -12.77 -1.28
N GLU A 72 11.60 -12.68 0.02
CA GLU A 72 11.67 -13.84 0.90
C GLU A 72 11.10 -13.44 2.25
N ILE A 73 10.22 -14.27 2.81
CA ILE A 73 9.72 -14.10 4.16
C ILE A 73 10.40 -15.15 5.05
N ARG A 74 11.13 -14.68 6.05
CA ARG A 74 11.76 -15.53 7.06
C ARG A 74 11.04 -15.34 8.39
N ARG A 75 10.98 -16.41 9.17
CA ARG A 75 10.48 -16.36 10.55
C ARG A 75 11.67 -16.15 11.49
N SER A 76 11.59 -15.14 12.33
CA SER A 76 12.50 -15.03 13.47
C SER A 76 12.03 -15.93 14.62
N PRO A 77 12.90 -16.26 15.60
CA PRO A 77 12.51 -17.04 16.78
C PRO A 77 11.36 -16.43 17.60
N GLY A 78 11.11 -15.12 17.47
CA GLY A 78 10.00 -14.42 18.13
C GLY A 78 8.76 -14.25 17.25
N ASP A 79 8.64 -15.03 16.17
CA ASP A 79 7.54 -14.98 15.18
C ASP A 79 7.38 -13.63 14.45
N LYS A 80 8.28 -12.68 14.67
CA LYS A 80 8.34 -11.45 13.87
C LYS A 80 8.81 -11.82 12.45
N PRO A 81 8.04 -11.49 11.40
CA PRO A 81 8.46 -11.74 10.04
C PRO A 81 9.66 -10.86 9.68
N ILE A 82 10.60 -11.42 8.94
CA ILE A 82 11.68 -10.69 8.27
C ILE A 82 11.36 -10.74 6.79
N ILE A 83 11.07 -9.59 6.19
CA ILE A 83 10.61 -9.51 4.80
C ILE A 83 11.70 -8.86 3.95
N ILE A 84 12.24 -9.65 3.02
CA ILE A 84 13.28 -9.23 2.06
C ILE A 84 12.59 -8.79 0.76
N GLY A 85 13.11 -7.74 0.12
CA GLY A 85 12.59 -7.22 -1.15
C GLY A 85 11.65 -6.01 -1.01
N LEU A 86 11.37 -5.54 0.21
CA LEU A 86 10.55 -4.35 0.42
C LEU A 86 11.22 -3.07 -0.09
N ARG A 87 10.41 -2.16 -0.64
CA ARG A 87 10.84 -0.83 -1.08
C ARG A 87 10.22 0.27 -0.21
N ARG A 88 11.03 1.28 0.13
CA ARG A 88 10.56 2.47 0.84
C ARG A 88 9.82 3.41 -0.11
N GLY A 89 8.90 4.20 0.44
CA GLY A 89 8.20 5.24 -0.31
C GLY A 89 7.11 4.75 -1.25
N VAL A 90 6.81 3.45 -1.21
CA VAL A 90 5.78 2.79 -2.01
C VAL A 90 4.95 1.88 -1.12
N LEU A 91 3.78 1.47 -1.61
CA LEU A 91 2.98 0.45 -0.97
C LEU A 91 3.51 -0.92 -1.43
N ASN A 92 3.91 -1.78 -0.50
CA ASN A 92 4.41 -3.11 -0.83
C ASN A 92 3.26 -4.11 -0.74
N LEU A 93 2.99 -4.82 -1.84
CA LEU A 93 2.07 -5.94 -1.86
C LEU A 93 2.87 -7.24 -1.80
N VAL A 94 2.84 -7.90 -0.65
CA VAL A 94 3.60 -9.13 -0.39
C VAL A 94 2.68 -10.33 -0.55
N LEU A 95 3.07 -11.28 -1.39
CA LEU A 95 2.31 -12.50 -1.64
C LEU A 95 3.02 -13.69 -0.99
N THR A 96 2.29 -14.46 -0.21
CA THR A 96 2.80 -15.62 0.53
C THR A 96 1.71 -16.69 0.66
N ASP A 97 2.03 -17.85 1.22
CA ASP A 97 1.08 -18.94 1.47
C ASP A 97 0.34 -18.77 2.82
N HIS A 98 0.91 -18.04 3.78
CA HIS A 98 0.30 -17.78 5.09
C HIS A 98 0.70 -16.42 5.70
N ILE A 99 -0.20 -15.82 6.47
CA ILE A 99 0.12 -14.64 7.28
C ILE A 99 0.85 -15.08 8.55
N PRO A 100 1.92 -14.38 8.98
CA PRO A 100 2.58 -14.61 10.28
C PRO A 100 1.59 -14.63 11.46
N LEU A 101 1.76 -15.57 12.40
CA LEU A 101 0.75 -15.81 13.44
C LEU A 101 0.52 -14.59 14.34
N ASN A 102 1.59 -13.85 14.65
CA ASN A 102 1.51 -12.60 15.41
C ASN A 102 0.71 -11.48 14.71
N TRP A 103 0.50 -11.55 13.40
CA TRP A 103 -0.34 -10.62 12.64
C TRP A 103 -1.73 -11.20 12.40
N ASP A 104 -1.80 -12.52 12.21
CA ASP A 104 -3.02 -13.25 11.95
C ASP A 104 -3.91 -13.43 13.20
N HIS A 105 -3.32 -13.37 14.40
CA HIS A 105 -3.98 -13.75 15.66
C HIS A 105 -4.66 -15.13 15.58
N SER A 106 -4.08 -16.05 14.81
CA SER A 106 -4.60 -17.40 14.53
C SER A 106 -5.99 -17.44 13.89
N ARG A 107 -6.32 -16.45 13.05
CA ARG A 107 -7.63 -16.32 12.39
C ARG A 107 -7.65 -16.80 10.94
N ALA A 108 -6.52 -17.22 10.39
CA ALA A 108 -6.35 -17.60 8.99
C ALA A 108 -6.89 -16.52 8.02
N LEU A 109 -6.47 -15.28 8.24
CA LEU A 109 -6.82 -14.11 7.44
C LEU A 109 -6.31 -14.27 5.99
N ALA A 110 -7.09 -13.75 5.05
CA ALA A 110 -6.70 -13.68 3.64
C ALA A 110 -5.67 -12.58 3.37
N GLY A 111 -5.64 -11.56 4.21
CA GLY A 111 -4.64 -10.50 4.14
C GLY A 111 -4.47 -9.76 5.46
N VAL A 112 -3.43 -8.95 5.51
CA VAL A 112 -3.19 -7.98 6.59
C VAL A 112 -2.41 -6.79 6.06
N THR A 113 -2.75 -5.60 6.55
CA THR A 113 -2.11 -4.36 6.14
C THR A 113 -1.54 -3.60 7.33
N VAL A 114 -0.22 -3.41 7.33
CA VAL A 114 0.54 -2.88 8.47
C VAL A 114 1.71 -2.00 8.05
N ILE A 115 2.23 -1.22 9.00
CA ILE A 115 3.56 -0.62 8.90
C ILE A 115 4.56 -1.56 9.59
N HIS A 116 5.52 -2.09 8.83
CA HIS A 116 6.57 -2.96 9.32
C HIS A 116 7.93 -2.31 9.07
N GLU A 117 8.66 -1.94 10.13
CA GLU A 117 10.02 -1.34 10.05
C GLU A 117 10.10 -0.08 9.13
N GLY A 118 9.01 0.68 9.11
CA GLY A 118 8.84 1.86 8.27
C GLY A 118 8.54 1.56 6.80
N TYR A 119 8.23 0.32 6.47
CA TYR A 119 7.65 -0.08 5.18
C TYR A 119 6.14 -0.23 5.32
N HIS A 120 5.40 0.16 4.29
CA HIS A 120 3.96 -0.01 4.21
C HIS A 120 3.71 -1.31 3.47
N VAL A 121 3.08 -2.27 4.15
CA VAL A 121 2.97 -3.65 3.68
C VAL A 121 1.50 -4.07 3.70
N CYS A 122 0.99 -4.47 2.55
CA CYS A 122 -0.20 -5.28 2.39
C CYS A 122 0.29 -6.71 2.13
N MET A 123 0.10 -7.62 3.07
CA MET A 123 0.46 -9.02 2.92
C MET A 123 -0.78 -9.83 2.61
N VAL A 124 -0.73 -10.66 1.57
CA VAL A 124 -1.86 -11.48 1.12
C VAL A 124 -1.44 -12.95 1.14
N ALA A 125 -2.23 -13.76 1.85
CA ALA A 125 -2.13 -15.21 1.81
C ALA A 125 -2.86 -15.71 0.56
N VAL A 126 -2.11 -16.07 -0.48
CA VAL A 126 -2.63 -16.47 -1.80
C VAL A 126 -3.64 -17.62 -1.70
N ARG A 127 -3.45 -18.51 -0.72
CA ARG A 127 -4.36 -19.64 -0.46
C ARG A 127 -5.80 -19.22 -0.15
N TYR A 128 -5.97 -18.09 0.51
CA TYR A 128 -7.28 -17.57 0.93
C TYR A 128 -7.72 -16.35 0.12
N ALA A 129 -6.84 -15.83 -0.74
CA ALA A 129 -7.15 -14.70 -1.60
C ALA A 129 -8.29 -15.04 -2.56
N HIS A 130 -9.18 -14.06 -2.76
CA HIS A 130 -10.30 -14.17 -3.66
C HIS A 130 -10.56 -12.86 -4.39
N GLY A 131 -11.24 -12.98 -5.53
CA GLY A 131 -11.86 -11.86 -6.22
C GLY A 131 -13.16 -11.41 -5.55
N ASP A 132 -13.86 -10.47 -6.18
CA ASP A 132 -15.20 -10.09 -5.75
C ASP A 132 -16.19 -11.26 -5.92
N GLN A 133 -17.07 -11.46 -4.95
CA GLN A 133 -18.02 -12.57 -4.93
C GLN A 133 -19.46 -12.11 -4.68
N ILE A 134 -20.40 -12.90 -5.21
CA ILE A 134 -21.86 -12.81 -4.99
C ILE A 134 -22.33 -14.21 -4.56
N PRO A 135 -23.29 -14.38 -3.63
CA PRO A 135 -24.17 -13.37 -3.02
C PRO A 135 -23.66 -12.74 -1.72
N PHE A 136 -22.62 -13.31 -1.14
CA PHE A 136 -21.90 -12.71 -0.02
C PHE A 136 -21.05 -11.61 -0.62
N LEU A 137 -21.33 -10.33 -0.35
CA LEU A 137 -20.56 -9.17 -0.84
C LEU A 137 -19.14 -9.18 -0.25
N ALA A 138 -18.37 -10.19 -0.60
CA ALA A 138 -16.98 -10.37 -0.24
C ALA A 138 -16.17 -9.72 -1.36
N VAL A 139 -15.49 -8.64 -0.99
CA VAL A 139 -14.72 -7.82 -1.92
C VAL A 139 -13.35 -8.45 -2.17
N ASN A 140 -12.77 -8.17 -3.34
CA ASN A 140 -11.46 -8.64 -3.73
C ASN A 140 -10.42 -8.38 -2.62
N THR A 141 -9.68 -9.43 -2.21
CA THR A 141 -8.74 -9.36 -1.08
C THR A 141 -7.68 -8.28 -1.29
N CYS A 142 -7.18 -8.09 -2.51
CA CYS A 142 -6.19 -7.04 -2.79
C CYS A 142 -6.80 -5.64 -2.65
N VAL A 143 -8.05 -5.45 -3.08
CA VAL A 143 -8.75 -4.17 -2.93
C VAL A 143 -8.91 -3.83 -1.45
N HIS A 144 -9.39 -4.79 -0.65
CA HIS A 144 -9.58 -4.63 0.79
C HIS A 144 -8.27 -4.21 1.48
N GLU A 145 -7.19 -4.97 1.28
CA GLU A 145 -5.90 -4.68 1.92
C GLU A 145 -5.30 -3.34 1.47
N LEU A 146 -5.30 -3.05 0.17
CA LEU A 146 -4.80 -1.78 -0.34
C LEU A 146 -5.60 -0.60 0.23
N LEU A 147 -6.91 -0.75 0.42
CA LEU A 147 -7.77 0.28 1.00
C LEU A 147 -7.44 0.58 2.46
N HIS A 148 -7.03 -0.38 3.28
CA HIS A 148 -6.55 -0.07 4.64
C HIS A 148 -5.39 0.94 4.63
N SER A 149 -4.48 0.83 3.66
CA SER A 149 -3.41 1.81 3.48
C SER A 149 -3.94 3.14 2.94
N LEU A 150 -4.71 3.11 1.86
CA LEU A 150 -5.20 4.32 1.16
C LEU A 150 -6.20 5.14 2.01
N LEU A 151 -6.96 4.47 2.88
CA LEU A 151 -7.86 5.07 3.88
C LEU A 151 -7.17 5.36 5.21
N GLN A 152 -5.84 5.18 5.26
CA GLN A 152 -4.94 5.58 6.34
C GLN A 152 -5.16 4.84 7.67
N ASP A 153 -5.77 3.65 7.66
CA ASP A 153 -6.03 2.84 8.86
C ASP A 153 -4.75 2.42 9.58
N ILE A 154 -3.70 2.18 8.81
CA ILE A 154 -2.38 1.72 9.29
C ILE A 154 -1.65 2.72 10.19
N PHE A 155 -2.08 3.99 10.25
CA PHE A 155 -1.44 5.00 11.09
C PHE A 155 -2.03 5.10 12.49
N VAL A 156 -3.11 4.37 12.78
CA VAL A 156 -3.74 4.45 14.09
C VAL A 156 -3.20 3.35 14.99
N SER A 157 -2.35 3.74 15.92
CA SER A 157 -1.82 2.87 16.97
C SER A 157 -2.93 2.40 17.92
N HIS A 158 -3.03 1.09 18.17
CA HIS A 158 -3.92 0.46 19.16
C HIS A 158 -5.41 0.81 19.04
N PRO A 159 -6.10 0.41 17.96
CA PRO A 159 -7.54 0.60 17.84
C PRO A 159 -8.31 -0.13 18.95
N LYS A 160 -9.31 0.53 19.56
CA LYS A 160 -10.28 -0.16 20.43
C LYS A 160 -11.08 -1.18 19.61
N ARG A 161 -11.55 -2.28 20.20
CA ARG A 161 -12.26 -3.36 19.50
C ARG A 161 -13.41 -2.88 18.58
N LEU A 162 -14.20 -1.91 19.04
CA LEU A 162 -15.28 -1.29 18.25
C LEU A 162 -14.74 -0.50 17.04
N GLN A 163 -13.57 0.12 17.16
CA GLN A 163 -12.91 0.82 16.07
C GLN A 163 -12.32 -0.16 15.04
N ILE A 164 -11.94 -1.37 15.45
CA ILE A 164 -11.53 -2.44 14.52
C ILE A 164 -12.72 -2.83 13.64
N GLY A 165 -13.85 -3.20 14.24
CA GLY A 165 -15.05 -3.57 13.47
C GLY A 165 -15.57 -2.45 12.55
N GLY A 166 -15.53 -1.19 13.01
CA GLY A 166 -15.90 -0.04 12.17
C GLY A 166 -14.94 0.23 11.01
N ARG A 167 -13.66 -0.18 11.10
CA ARG A 167 -12.70 -0.05 10.00
C ARG A 167 -12.95 -1.06 8.91
N GLU A 168 -13.09 -2.33 9.29
CA GLU A 168 -13.40 -3.42 8.34
C GLU A 168 -14.66 -3.06 7.54
N PHE A 169 -15.74 -2.68 8.24
CA PHE A 169 -16.97 -2.25 7.59
C PHE A 169 -16.77 -1.06 6.64
N ARG A 170 -15.98 -0.06 7.05
CA ARG A 170 -15.69 1.11 6.22
C ARG A 170 -14.90 0.72 4.97
N VAL A 171 -13.91 -0.15 5.11
CA VAL A 171 -13.13 -0.67 3.97
C VAL A 171 -14.02 -1.44 3.01
N ASP A 172 -14.83 -2.37 3.51
CA ASP A 172 -15.76 -3.15 2.71
C ASP A 172 -16.80 -2.28 2.00
N TRP A 173 -17.28 -1.23 2.66
CA TRP A 173 -18.18 -0.25 2.06
C TRP A 173 -17.54 0.48 0.88
N TYR A 174 -16.32 1.01 1.06
CA TYR A 174 -15.59 1.67 -0.02
C TYR A 174 -15.18 0.71 -1.14
N ALA A 175 -14.79 -0.51 -0.81
CA ALA A 175 -14.47 -1.55 -1.77
C ALA A 175 -15.71 -1.93 -2.61
N THR A 176 -16.86 -2.11 -1.97
CA THR A 176 -18.14 -2.37 -2.64
C THR A 176 -18.53 -1.19 -3.54
N GLY A 177 -18.36 0.04 -3.05
CA GLY A 177 -18.59 1.26 -3.84
C GLY A 177 -17.71 1.35 -5.09
N LEU A 178 -16.44 0.99 -4.96
CA LEU A 178 -15.48 0.94 -6.05
C LEU A 178 -15.85 -0.13 -7.08
N TRP A 179 -16.19 -1.33 -6.61
CA TRP A 179 -16.56 -2.47 -7.44
C TRP A 179 -17.86 -2.22 -8.22
N LEU A 180 -18.97 -1.90 -7.52
CA LEU A 180 -20.31 -1.83 -8.11
C LEU A 180 -20.64 -0.50 -8.78
N PHE A 181 -20.11 0.61 -8.24
CA PHE A 181 -20.49 1.96 -8.68
C PHE A 181 -19.32 2.78 -9.21
N HIS A 182 -18.10 2.22 -9.17
CA HIS A 182 -16.88 2.90 -9.61
C HIS A 182 -16.62 4.21 -8.86
N ASP A 183 -17.15 4.32 -7.63
CA ASP A 183 -17.00 5.51 -6.80
C ASP A 183 -15.65 5.48 -6.07
N GLY A 184 -14.66 6.13 -6.69
CA GLY A 184 -13.35 6.34 -6.09
C GLY A 184 -13.14 7.71 -5.45
N ALA A 185 -14.14 8.61 -5.38
CA ALA A 185 -13.88 10.02 -5.06
C ALA A 185 -13.27 10.23 -3.67
N ALA A 186 -13.87 9.62 -2.65
CA ALA A 186 -13.36 9.68 -1.28
C ALA A 186 -12.02 8.94 -1.14
N ILE A 187 -11.87 7.80 -1.83
CA ILE A 187 -10.63 7.01 -1.83
C ILE A 187 -9.49 7.84 -2.42
N ARG A 188 -9.69 8.50 -3.57
CA ARG A 188 -8.68 9.38 -4.20
C ARG A 188 -8.24 10.50 -3.26
N LYS A 189 -9.19 11.15 -2.57
CA LYS A 189 -8.86 12.22 -1.62
C LYS A 189 -7.99 11.70 -0.46
N SER A 190 -8.36 10.56 0.14
CA SER A 190 -7.57 9.98 1.23
C SER A 190 -6.22 9.44 0.75
N ALA A 191 -6.20 8.78 -0.40
CA ALA A 191 -5.00 8.22 -1.02
C ALA A 191 -3.99 9.32 -1.38
N GLN A 192 -4.44 10.50 -1.81
CA GLN A 192 -3.55 11.64 -2.03
C GLN A 192 -2.84 12.04 -0.74
N ALA A 193 -3.59 12.19 0.37
CA ALA A 193 -3.00 12.50 1.68
C ALA A 193 -2.04 11.39 2.18
N TYR A 194 -2.36 10.13 1.91
CA TYR A 194 -1.47 8.99 2.16
C TYR A 194 -0.15 9.10 1.38
N LEU A 195 -0.20 9.41 0.08
CA LEU A 195 0.98 9.57 -0.77
C LEU A 195 1.85 10.75 -0.34
N ASP A 196 1.24 11.85 0.09
CA ASP A 196 1.96 13.01 0.60
C ASP A 196 2.71 12.67 1.91
N ARG A 197 2.11 11.84 2.79
CA ARG A 197 2.80 11.30 3.97
C ARG A 197 3.95 10.37 3.60
N LEU A 198 3.76 9.47 2.63
CA LEU A 198 4.83 8.57 2.14
C LEU A 198 6.05 9.37 1.66
N ARG A 199 5.82 10.43 0.88
CA ARG A 199 6.88 11.32 0.38
C ARG A 199 7.56 12.08 1.52
N SER A 200 6.79 12.62 2.45
CA SER A 200 7.33 13.40 3.57
C SER A 200 8.20 12.55 4.50
N GLY A 201 7.81 11.28 4.74
CA GLY A 201 8.61 10.34 5.54
C GLY A 201 9.93 9.91 4.89
N LEU A 202 10.03 9.96 3.55
CA LEU A 202 11.30 9.76 2.85
C LEU A 202 12.23 10.96 3.06
N SER A 203 11.69 12.17 2.87
CA SER A 203 12.47 13.41 2.99
C SER A 203 13.06 13.60 4.38
N SER A 204 12.29 13.33 5.45
CA SER A 204 12.79 13.46 6.82
C SER A 204 13.95 12.50 7.13
N ARG A 205 13.92 11.28 6.58
CA ARG A 205 15.02 10.30 6.74
C ARG A 205 16.24 10.64 5.91
N ALA A 206 16.06 11.16 4.69
CA ALA A 206 17.15 11.63 3.86
C ALA A 206 17.92 12.77 4.56
N SER A 207 17.19 13.72 5.17
CA SER A 207 17.80 14.81 5.94
C SER A 207 18.53 14.32 7.19
N LEU A 208 18.03 13.31 7.91
CA LEU A 208 18.72 12.73 9.06
C LEU A 208 20.04 12.04 8.69
N HIS A 209 20.10 11.40 7.53
CA HIS A 209 21.35 10.80 7.03
C HIS A 209 22.35 11.85 6.57
N ALA A 210 21.91 12.92 5.89
CA ALA A 210 22.80 14.00 5.46
C ALA A 210 23.44 14.79 6.63
N SER A 211 22.73 14.89 7.76
CA SER A 211 23.24 15.57 8.97
C SER A 211 24.19 14.72 9.82
N GLY A 212 24.31 13.42 9.54
CA GLY A 212 25.12 12.47 10.32
C GLY A 212 26.59 12.34 9.88
N ASP A 213 26.94 12.77 8.67
CA ASP A 213 28.30 12.65 8.10
C ASP A 213 29.19 13.90 8.35
N GLY A 214 28.75 14.84 9.19
CA GLY A 214 29.41 16.13 9.41
C GLY A 214 30.31 16.25 10.65
N SER A 215 30.48 15.21 11.46
CA SER A 215 31.11 15.34 12.80
C SER A 215 32.17 14.26 13.04
N GLY A 216 33.32 14.36 12.38
CA GLY A 216 34.35 13.33 12.47
C GLY A 216 35.77 13.76 12.13
N LEU A 217 36.21 14.96 12.54
CA LEU A 217 37.62 15.33 12.54
C LEU A 217 37.98 16.12 13.80
N HIS A 218 38.12 15.43 14.93
CA HIS A 218 39.00 15.87 16.01
C HIS A 218 40.35 15.19 15.82
N ALA A 219 41.30 15.94 15.27
CA ALA A 219 42.71 15.54 15.22
C ALA A 219 43.25 15.42 16.66
N ALA A 220 43.64 14.20 17.04
CA ALA A 220 44.47 13.97 18.21
C ALA A 220 45.90 14.41 17.89
N SER A 221 46.36 15.50 18.50
CA SER A 221 47.79 15.83 18.53
C SER A 221 48.44 15.06 19.68
N VAL A 222 49.20 14.02 19.32
CA VAL A 222 50.14 13.33 20.19
C VAL A 222 51.40 14.21 20.27
N GLY A 223 51.71 14.73 21.47
CA GLY A 223 52.90 15.52 21.75
C GLY A 223 53.71 14.91 22.89
N ALA A 224 54.90 14.44 22.54
CA ALA A 224 55.84 13.65 23.33
C ALA A 224 56.26 14.22 24.70
N THR A 225 56.45 13.32 25.67
CA THR A 225 57.32 13.47 26.84
C THR A 225 58.79 13.20 26.47
N PRO A 226 59.72 13.99 27.05
CA PRO A 226 60.92 13.44 27.69
C PRO A 226 61.05 14.06 29.10
N GLY A 227 61.64 13.50 30.14
CA GLY A 227 62.69 12.51 30.32
C GLY A 227 63.20 12.75 31.76
N ARG A 228 63.59 11.68 32.46
CA ARG A 228 64.18 11.74 33.82
C ARG A 228 65.50 12.53 33.83
N GLY A 229 65.77 13.25 34.92
CA GLY A 229 67.10 13.73 35.26
C GLY A 229 67.15 14.39 36.64
N SER A 230 67.75 13.66 37.59
CA SER A 230 68.23 14.04 38.94
C SER A 230 67.20 14.29 40.05
#